data_AF-A0A838EKI1-F1
#
_entry.id   AF-A0A838EKI1-F1
#
_cell.length_a   1.000
_cell.length_b   1.000
_cell.length_c   1.000
_cell.angle_alpha   90.00
_cell.angle_beta   90.00
_cell.angle_gamma   90.00
#
_symmetry.space_group_name_H-M   'P 1'
#
loop_
_entity.id
_entity.type
_entity.pdbx_description
1 polymer ?
#
loop_
_entity_poly.entity_id
_entity_poly.type
_entity_poly.pdbx_seq_one_letter_code
_entity_poly.pdbx_strand_id
1 'polypeptide(L)'
;MQHMLTDQEAAIVSSTRIGIIGGGQLGLMIAEAGRAMGYARITVLDPTPNCPASLVAEQIVGSLKDPLAIRKLAAQADILTYEIEHINT
;
A
#
# COMPACT_ATOMS: atom_id res chain seq x y z
N MET A 1 26.52 -0.80 7.37
CA MET A 1 25.94 -1.17 8.68
C MET A 1 24.47 -0.82 8.60
N GLN A 2 23.57 -1.80 8.62
CA GLN A 2 22.12 -1.53 8.61
C GLN A 2 21.79 -0.99 10.01
N HIS A 3 21.33 0.25 10.11
CA HIS A 3 20.90 0.81 11.39
C HIS A 3 19.65 0.03 11.83
N MET A 4 19.75 -0.72 12.93
CA MET A 4 18.59 -1.40 13.50
C MET A 4 17.61 -0.36 14.03
N LEU A 5 16.31 -0.57 13.81
CA LEU A 5 15.26 0.25 14.42
C LEU A 5 15.35 0.17 15.94
N THR A 6 15.10 1.29 16.62
CA THR A 6 14.82 1.28 18.06
C THR A 6 13.53 0.53 18.34
N ASP A 7 13.34 0.05 19.57
CA ASP A 7 12.11 -0.65 19.98
C ASP A 7 10.85 0.21 19.74
N GLN A 8 10.97 1.52 19.93
CA GLN A 8 9.89 2.47 19.70
C GLN A 8 9.55 2.58 18.20
N GLU A 9 10.55 2.68 17.32
CA GLU A 9 10.33 2.73 15.88
C GLU A 9 9.73 1.40 15.36
N ALA A 10 10.20 0.25 15.86
CA ALA A 10 9.65 -1.05 15.52
C ALA A 10 8.18 -1.20 15.95
N ALA A 11 7.81 -0.69 17.12
CA ALA A 11 6.43 -0.66 17.60
C ALA A 11 5.53 0.22 16.70
N ILE A 12 6.04 1.36 16.23
CA ILE A 12 5.31 2.23 15.30
C ILE A 12 5.10 1.51 13.97
N VAL A 13 6.15 0.93 13.38
CA VAL A 13 6.05 0.22 12.10
C VAL A 13 5.06 -0.94 12.19
N SER A 14 5.18 -1.78 13.22
CA SER A 14 4.33 -2.96 13.41
C SER A 14 2.86 -2.67 13.73
N SER A 15 2.51 -1.41 14.02
CA SER A 15 1.12 -0.97 14.21
C SER A 15 0.57 -0.10 13.07
N THR A 16 1.43 0.34 12.15
CA THR A 16 1.06 1.24 11.05
C THR A 16 0.53 0.48 9.83
N ARG A 17 -0.57 0.95 9.26
CA ARG A 17 -1.19 0.41 8.04
C ARG A 17 -0.97 1.34 6.86
N ILE A 18 -0.63 0.78 5.70
CA ILE A 18 -0.35 1.52 4.48
C ILE A 18 -1.47 1.27 3.45
N GLY A 19 -1.99 2.35 2.88
CA GLY A 19 -2.86 2.32 1.71
C GLY A 19 -2.11 2.81 0.48
N ILE A 20 -2.18 2.07 -0.63
CA ILE A 20 -1.53 2.42 -1.90
C ILE A 20 -2.63 2.60 -2.97
N ILE A 21 -2.67 3.76 -3.60
CA ILE A 21 -3.50 4.01 -4.79
C ILE A 21 -2.70 3.53 -6.01
N GLY A 22 -3.19 2.49 -6.68
CA GLY A 22 -2.50 1.76 -7.74
C GLY A 22 -1.94 0.43 -7.23
N GLY A 23 -2.23 -0.65 -7.96
CA GLY A 23 -1.82 -2.01 -7.64
C GLY A 23 -0.88 -2.64 -8.68
N GLY A 24 -0.21 -1.81 -9.48
CA GLY A 24 0.74 -2.22 -10.53
C GLY A 24 2.05 -2.79 -9.98
N GLN A 25 3.09 -2.84 -10.82
CA GLN A 25 4.40 -3.41 -10.45
C GLN A 25 5.10 -2.59 -9.37
N LEU A 26 5.03 -1.25 -9.44
CA LEU A 26 5.58 -0.41 -8.37
C LEU A 26 4.80 -0.59 -7.07
N GLY A 27 3.48 -0.72 -7.14
CA GLY A 27 2.64 -1.08 -5.98
C GLY A 27 3.06 -2.40 -5.34
N LEU A 28 3.37 -3.42 -6.16
CA LEU A 28 3.90 -4.70 -5.69
C LEU A 28 5.23 -4.54 -4.98
N MET A 29 6.19 -3.83 -5.60
CA MET A 29 7.52 -3.61 -5.00
C MET A 29 7.43 -2.84 -3.66
N ILE A 30 6.58 -1.83 -3.57
CA ILE A 30 6.33 -1.08 -2.33
C ILE A 30 5.72 -2.02 -1.27
N ALA A 31 4.74 -2.83 -1.66
CA ALA A 31 4.09 -3.74 -0.72
C ALA A 31 5.05 -4.83 -0.21
N GLU A 32 5.90 -5.41 -1.05
CA GLU A 32 6.93 -6.36 -0.65
C GLU A 32 7.91 -5.75 0.37
N ALA A 33 8.43 -4.55 0.05
CA ALA A 33 9.33 -3.84 0.95
C ALA A 33 8.64 -3.49 2.28
N GLY A 34 7.40 -3.00 2.24
CA GLY A 34 6.59 -2.68 3.41
C GLY A 34 6.38 -3.88 4.34
N ARG A 35 6.06 -5.04 3.76
CA ARG A 35 5.92 -6.29 4.54
C ARG A 35 7.25 -6.73 5.14
N ALA A 36 8.34 -6.65 4.39
CA ALA A 36 9.67 -7.00 4.88
C ALA A 36 10.12 -6.08 6.04
N MET A 37 9.67 -4.82 6.04
CA MET A 37 9.88 -3.88 7.15
C MET A 37 8.99 -4.15 8.38
N GLY A 38 7.94 -4.96 8.24
CA GLY A 38 7.05 -5.34 9.34
C GLY A 38 5.82 -4.45 9.52
N TYR A 39 5.40 -3.69 8.51
CA TYR A 39 4.15 -2.92 8.58
C TYR A 39 2.93 -3.82 8.81
N ALA A 40 1.99 -3.35 9.64
CA ALA A 40 0.86 -4.16 10.12
C ALA A 40 -0.04 -4.70 9.01
N ARG A 41 -0.34 -3.83 8.03
CA ARG A 41 -1.20 -4.14 6.89
C ARG A 41 -0.86 -3.24 5.72
N ILE A 42 -0.97 -3.80 4.51
CA ILE A 42 -0.88 -3.06 3.27
C ILE A 42 -2.12 -3.38 2.44
N THR A 43 -2.81 -2.34 1.98
CA THR A 43 -4.00 -2.44 1.14
C THR A 43 -3.79 -1.61 -0.12
N VAL A 44 -4.15 -2.15 -1.28
CA VAL A 44 -4.07 -1.45 -2.56
C VAL A 44 -5.46 -1.18 -3.12
N LEU A 45 -5.63 -0.04 -3.79
CA LEU A 45 -6.80 0.26 -4.63
C LEU A 45 -6.39 0.11 -6.10
N ASP A 46 -7.03 -0.78 -6.82
CA ASP A 46 -6.80 -0.98 -8.26
C ASP A 46 -8.08 -1.43 -8.97
N PRO A 47 -8.38 -0.94 -10.20
CA PRO A 47 -9.58 -1.34 -10.93
C PRO A 47 -9.54 -2.78 -11.43
N THR A 48 -8.35 -3.38 -11.56
CA THR A 48 -8.15 -4.72 -12.12
C THR A 48 -8.19 -5.75 -11.00
N PRO A 49 -9.18 -6.66 -10.94
CA PRO A 49 -9.17 -7.74 -9.95
C PRO A 49 -7.90 -8.59 -10.06
N ASN A 50 -7.31 -8.95 -8.92
CA ASN A 50 -6.03 -9.67 -8.84
C ASN A 50 -4.88 -8.90 -9.53
N CYS A 51 -4.80 -7.58 -9.28
CA CYS A 51 -3.69 -6.75 -9.76
C CYS A 51 -2.34 -7.27 -9.22
N PRO A 52 -1.19 -6.94 -9.84
CA PRO A 52 0.12 -7.44 -9.40
C PRO A 52 0.37 -7.36 -7.88
N ALA A 53 0.07 -6.21 -7.26
CA ALA A 53 0.26 -6.01 -5.82
C ALA A 53 -0.65 -6.88 -4.93
N SER A 54 -1.77 -7.40 -5.44
CA SER A 54 -2.70 -8.24 -4.67
C SER A 54 -2.10 -9.59 -4.26
N LEU A 55 -0.94 -9.96 -4.83
CA LEU A 55 -0.19 -11.16 -4.44
C LEU A 55 0.35 -11.07 -3.01
N VAL A 56 0.58 -9.85 -2.50
CA VAL A 56 1.18 -9.61 -1.19
C VAL A 56 0.40 -8.63 -0.33
N ALA A 57 -0.56 -7.89 -0.90
CA ALA A 57 -1.40 -6.92 -0.21
C ALA A 57 -2.89 -7.25 -0.34
N GLU A 58 -3.70 -6.73 0.58
CA GLU A 58 -5.17 -6.77 0.40
C GLU A 58 -5.58 -5.85 -0.74
N GLN A 59 -6.62 -6.20 -1.49
CA GLN A 59 -7.08 -5.39 -2.61
C GLN A 59 -8.49 -4.85 -2.40
N ILE A 60 -8.66 -3.57 -2.66
CA ILE A 60 -9.95 -2.95 -2.97
C ILE A 60 -10.05 -2.84 -4.49
N VAL A 61 -10.99 -3.57 -5.08
CA VAL A 61 -11.27 -3.45 -6.52
C VAL A 61 -12.08 -2.18 -6.74
N GLY A 62 -11.52 -1.20 -7.46
CA GLY A 62 -12.18 0.08 -7.71
C GLY A 62 -11.34 1.05 -8.53
N SER A 63 -11.98 2.04 -9.13
CA SER A 63 -11.31 3.05 -9.95
C SER A 63 -10.38 3.93 -9.11
N LEU A 64 -9.18 4.19 -9.62
CA LEU A 64 -8.23 5.16 -9.04
C LEU A 64 -8.76 6.60 -9.05
N LYS A 65 -9.83 6.86 -9.81
CA LYS A 65 -10.48 8.17 -9.92
C LYS A 65 -11.79 8.25 -9.14
N ASP A 66 -12.22 7.18 -8.47
CA ASP A 66 -13.43 7.18 -7.66
C ASP A 66 -13.14 7.70 -6.24
N PRO A 67 -13.66 8.89 -5.85
CA PRO A 67 -13.43 9.43 -4.52
C PRO A 67 -13.97 8.53 -3.40
N LEU A 68 -15.01 7.72 -3.66
CA LEU A 68 -15.55 6.80 -2.66
C LEU A 68 -14.62 5.61 -2.44
N ALA A 69 -14.06 5.05 -3.51
CA ALA A 69 -13.04 4.00 -3.41
C ALA A 69 -11.78 4.50 -2.68
N ILE A 70 -11.32 5.72 -2.99
CA ILE A 70 -10.17 6.33 -2.29
C ILE A 70 -10.50 6.55 -0.81
N ARG A 71 -11.69 7.03 -0.47
CA ARG A 71 -12.11 7.17 0.95
C ARG A 71 -12.17 5.82 1.66
N LYS A 72 -12.62 4.76 0.98
CA LYS A 72 -12.63 3.41 1.54
C LYS A 72 -11.21 2.89 1.82
N LEU A 73 -10.25 3.19 0.95
CA LEU A 73 -8.84 2.88 1.19
C LEU A 73 -8.29 3.69 2.37
N ALA A 74 -8.52 5.00 2.40
CA ALA A 74 -8.05 5.89 3.46
C ALA A 74 -8.60 5.52 4.84
N ALA A 75 -9.85 5.04 4.94
CA ALA A 75 -10.42 4.57 6.21
C ALA A 75 -9.71 3.34 6.79
N GLN A 76 -8.95 2.61 5.96
CA GLN A 76 -8.24 1.38 6.33
C GLN A 76 -6.73 1.58 6.48
N ALA A 77 -6.23 2.81 6.29
CA ALA A 77 -4.82 3.14 6.29
C ALA A 77 -4.50 4.27 7.27
N ASP A 78 -3.30 4.24 7.84
CA ASP A 78 -2.74 5.35 8.62
C ASP A 78 -1.86 6.25 7.74
N ILE A 79 -1.24 5.66 6.71
CA ILE A 79 -0.47 6.35 5.69
C ILE A 79 -1.05 6.02 4.32
N LEU A 80 -1.28 7.04 3.50
CA LEU A 80 -1.70 6.89 2.11
C LEU A 80 -0.57 7.30 1.18
N THR A 81 -0.29 6.47 0.18
CA THR A 81 0.62 6.79 -0.92
C THR A 81 -0.03 6.42 -2.25
N TYR A 82 0.58 6.82 -3.35
CA TYR A 82 0.16 6.48 -4.69
C TYR A 82 1.37 6.02 -5.50
N GLU A 83 1.14 5.07 -6.39
CA GLU A 83 2.11 4.63 -7.39
C GLU A 83 1.55 4.91 -8.78
N ILE A 84 2.37 5.43 -9.69
CA ILE A 84 1.91 5.67 -11.06
C ILE A 84 3.05 5.45 -12.04
N GLU A 85 2.85 4.52 -12.97
CA GLU A 85 3.79 4.28 -14.07
C GLU A 85 3.58 5.28 -15.23
N HIS A 86 2.33 5.71 -15.51
CA HIS A 86 2.01 6.63 -16.60
C HIS A 86 0.79 7.52 -16.27
N ILE A 87 1.01 8.83 -16.08
CA ILE A 87 -0.04 9.84 -15.97
C ILE A 87 -0.05 10.61 -17.31
N ASN A 88 -1.05 10.37 -18.16
CA ASN A 88 -1.24 10.94 -19.51
C ASN A 88 -0.38 10.38 -20.64
N THR A 89 -0.79 9.25 -21.22
CA THR A 89 -0.60 8.95 -22.64
C THR A 89 -1.94 8.70 -23.31
#